data_AF-A0AA37LD15-F1
#
_entry.id   AF-A0AA37LD15-F1
#
_cell.length_a   1.000
_cell.length_b   1.000
_cell.length_c   1.000
_cell.angle_alpha   90.00
_cell.angle_beta   90.00
_cell.angle_gamma   90.00
#
_symmetry.space_group_name_H-M   'P 1'
#
loop_
_entity.id
_entity.type
_entity.pdbx_description
1 polymer ?
#
loop_
_entity_poly.entity_id
_entity_poly.type
_entity_poly.pdbx_seq_one_letter_code
_entity_poly.pdbx_strand_id
1 'polypeptide(L)'
;MARYIESHWAWIEQIAYHAQVTGSMGTELASRIALAKVHGGRLLELANREAQQIFGGAGYQRGGVGMRVEQISRDLRVNIVGGGSEEIISDLAVRQEIGAAVSRGAKL
;
A
#
# COMPACT_ATOMS: atom_id res chain seq x y z
N MET A 1 14.98 3.89 2.94
CA MET A 1 13.84 3.22 2.29
C MET A 1 13.71 1.75 2.68
N ALA A 2 14.82 0.98 2.75
CA ALA A 2 14.84 -0.42 3.18
C ALA A 2 13.97 -0.70 4.42
N ARG A 3 14.15 0.07 5.52
CA ARG A 3 13.35 -0.10 6.74
C ARG A 3 11.82 -0.09 6.52
N TYR A 4 11.33 0.71 5.58
CA TYR A 4 9.90 0.81 5.30
C TYR A 4 9.40 -0.38 4.47
N ILE A 5 10.23 -0.85 3.54
CA ILE A 5 9.95 -2.05 2.75
C ILE A 5 9.89 -3.26 3.68
N GLU A 6 10.88 -3.42 4.56
CA GLU A 6 10.92 -4.52 5.53
C GLU A 6 9.73 -4.48 6.50
N SER A 7 9.37 -3.29 7.03
CA SER A 7 8.20 -3.17 7.90
C SER A 7 6.90 -3.47 7.17
N HIS A 8 6.79 -3.08 5.90
CA HIS A 8 5.62 -3.37 5.09
C HIS A 8 5.50 -4.85 4.78
N TRP A 9 6.61 -5.48 4.40
CA TRP A 9 6.71 -6.91 4.14
C TRP A 9 6.29 -7.72 5.38
N ALA A 10 6.88 -7.41 6.54
CA ALA A 10 6.52 -8.06 7.80
C ALA A 10 5.03 -7.94 8.12
N TRP A 11 4.42 -6.79 7.82
CA TRP A 11 2.99 -6.58 8.06
C TRP A 11 2.11 -7.40 7.09
N ILE A 12 2.49 -7.49 5.81
CA ILE A 12 1.77 -8.33 4.84
C ILE A 12 1.85 -9.80 5.25
N GLU A 13 3.04 -10.28 5.63
CA GLU A 13 3.23 -11.65 6.13
C GLU A 13 2.35 -11.93 7.35
N GLN A 14 2.26 -10.98 8.29
CA GLN A 14 1.38 -11.11 9.44
C GLN A 14 -0.11 -11.20 9.03
N ILE A 15 -0.56 -10.38 8.06
CA ILE A 15 -1.93 -10.43 7.55
C ILE A 15 -2.21 -11.78 6.86
N ALA A 16 -1.27 -12.26 6.04
CA ALA A 16 -1.38 -13.52 5.32
C ALA A 16 -1.45 -14.71 6.30
N TYR A 17 -0.58 -14.72 7.30
CA TYR A 17 -0.59 -15.72 8.37
C TYR A 17 -1.93 -15.70 9.13
N HIS A 18 -2.45 -14.52 9.48
CA HIS A 18 -3.73 -14.41 10.17
C HIS A 18 -4.88 -14.99 9.32
N ALA A 19 -4.91 -14.68 8.02
CA ALA A 19 -5.90 -15.23 7.09
C ALA A 19 -5.80 -16.75 6.97
N GLN A 20 -4.59 -17.30 6.98
CA GLN A 20 -4.34 -18.74 6.94
C GLN A 20 -4.85 -19.43 8.20
N VAL A 21 -4.56 -18.90 9.39
CA VAL A 21 -4.95 -19.51 10.66
C VAL A 21 -6.45 -19.42 10.92
N THR A 22 -7.09 -18.31 10.57
CA THR A 22 -8.55 -18.15 10.73
C THR A 22 -9.36 -18.83 9.62
N GLY A 23 -8.71 -19.20 8.51
CA GLY A 23 -9.37 -19.75 7.32
C GLY A 23 -10.33 -18.76 6.65
N SER A 24 -10.23 -17.46 6.97
CA SER A 24 -11.17 -16.44 6.52
C SER A 24 -10.48 -15.10 6.28
N MET A 25 -10.75 -14.51 5.11
CA MET A 25 -10.46 -13.10 4.81
C MET A 25 -11.67 -12.22 5.12
N GLY A 26 -12.32 -12.49 6.25
CA GLY A 26 -13.52 -11.79 6.68
C GLY A 26 -13.30 -10.31 7.00
N THR A 27 -14.37 -9.67 7.46
CA THR A 27 -14.40 -8.23 7.79
C THR A 27 -13.33 -7.81 8.81
N GLU A 28 -12.83 -8.73 9.64
CA GLU A 28 -11.75 -8.49 10.60
C GLU A 28 -10.41 -8.10 9.95
N LEU A 29 -10.12 -8.63 8.75
CA LEU A 29 -8.86 -8.35 8.04
C LEU A 29 -9.01 -7.27 6.96
N ALA A 30 -10.25 -6.91 6.60
CA ALA A 30 -10.53 -5.97 5.52
C ALA A 30 -9.85 -4.61 5.73
N SER A 31 -9.94 -4.03 6.94
CA SER A 31 -9.31 -2.76 7.29
C SER A 31 -7.77 -2.83 7.17
N ARG A 32 -7.17 -3.92 7.65
CA ARG A 32 -5.72 -4.16 7.62
C ARG A 32 -5.21 -4.32 6.18
N ILE A 33 -5.92 -5.07 5.35
CA ILE A 33 -5.59 -5.26 3.94
C ILE A 33 -5.69 -3.93 3.18
N ALA A 34 -6.77 -3.17 3.42
CA ALA A 34 -6.98 -1.85 2.85
C ALA A 34 -5.81 -0.89 3.18
N LEU A 35 -5.42 -0.81 4.45
CA LEU A 35 -4.31 0.06 4.88
C LEU A 35 -2.95 -0.44 4.40
N ALA A 36 -2.74 -1.76 4.30
CA ALA A 36 -1.53 -2.32 3.71
C ALA A 36 -1.39 -1.91 2.24
N LYS A 37 -2.47 -1.97 1.46
CA LYS A 37 -2.49 -1.47 0.06
C LYS A 37 -2.12 0.00 -0.02
N VAL A 38 -2.69 0.84 0.84
CA VAL A 38 -2.36 2.28 0.89
C VAL A 38 -0.87 2.49 1.19
N HIS A 39 -0.34 1.76 2.19
CA HIS A 39 1.07 1.87 2.55
C HIS A 39 2.00 1.46 1.39
N GLY A 40 1.70 0.36 0.70
CA GLY A 40 2.44 -0.09 -0.47
C GLY A 40 2.44 0.94 -1.61
N GLY A 41 1.30 1.58 -1.86
CA GLY A 41 1.19 2.67 -2.83
C GLY A 41 2.12 3.86 -2.51
N ARG A 42 2.07 4.35 -1.27
CA ARG A 42 2.96 5.44 -0.80
C ARG A 42 4.44 5.08 -0.89
N LEU A 43 4.80 3.83 -0.61
CA LEU A 43 6.18 3.35 -0.76
C LEU A 43 6.63 3.34 -2.20
N LEU A 44 5.75 2.95 -3.14
CA LEU A 44 6.05 3.00 -4.57
C LEU A 44 6.23 4.45 -5.05
N GLU A 45 5.39 5.40 -4.63
CA GLU A 45 5.56 6.82 -4.96
C GLU A 45 6.90 7.36 -4.45
N LEU A 46 7.23 7.07 -3.19
CA LEU A 46 8.50 7.46 -2.61
C LEU A 46 9.67 6.86 -3.38
N ALA A 47 9.64 5.54 -3.65
CA ALA A 47 10.71 4.86 -4.36
C ALA A 47 10.90 5.41 -5.78
N ASN A 48 9.81 5.66 -6.48
CA ASN A 48 9.85 6.23 -7.83
C ASN A 48 10.43 7.65 -7.82
N ARG A 49 9.99 8.49 -6.87
CA ARG A 49 10.51 9.85 -6.70
C ARG A 49 12.01 9.87 -6.43
N GLU A 50 12.46 9.08 -5.45
CA GLU A 50 13.89 9.02 -5.09
C GLU A 50 14.72 8.45 -6.27
N ALA A 51 14.19 7.47 -7.01
CA ALA A 51 14.86 6.96 -8.20
C ALA A 51 15.00 8.02 -9.29
N GLN A 52 13.94 8.78 -9.59
CA GLN A 52 14.02 9.88 -10.56
C GLN A 52 15.04 10.95 -10.16
N GLN A 53 15.15 11.25 -8.85
CA GLN A 53 16.15 12.18 -8.35
C GLN A 53 17.60 11.68 -8.60
N ILE A 54 17.85 10.39 -8.46
CA ILE A 54 19.17 9.79 -8.70
C ILE A 54 19.49 9.73 -10.19
N PHE A 55 18.54 9.30 -11.01
CA PHE A 55 18.75 9.16 -12.47
C PHE A 55 18.67 10.49 -13.23
N GLY A 56 18.17 11.56 -12.60
CA GLY A 56 17.98 12.86 -13.23
C GLY A 56 17.13 12.76 -14.49
N GLY A 57 17.55 13.45 -15.57
CA GLY A 57 16.84 13.42 -16.85
C GLY A 57 16.64 12.02 -17.44
N ALA A 58 17.54 11.07 -17.15
CA ALA A 58 17.39 9.70 -17.63
C ALA A 58 16.18 8.97 -17.02
N GLY A 59 15.75 9.36 -15.82
CA GLY A 59 14.57 8.81 -15.14
C GLY A 59 13.23 9.16 -15.81
N TYR A 60 13.24 10.02 -16.82
CA TYR A 60 12.09 10.44 -17.62
C TYR A 60 12.14 9.92 -19.07
N GLN A 61 13.21 9.19 -19.43
CA GLN A 61 13.39 8.68 -20.79
C GLN A 61 12.89 7.24 -20.88
N ARG A 62 12.08 6.96 -21.90
CA ARG A 62 11.62 5.60 -22.24
C ARG A 62 12.73 4.64 -22.65
N GLY A 63 13.98 5.11 -22.71
CA GLY A 63 15.16 4.38 -23.17
C GLY A 63 16.32 4.48 -22.17
N GLY A 64 17.31 3.61 -22.32
CA GLY A 64 18.54 3.68 -21.53
C GLY A 64 18.35 3.28 -20.07
N VAL A 65 19.28 3.73 -19.22
CA VAL A 65 19.45 3.25 -17.84
C VAL A 65 18.27 3.57 -16.91
N GLY A 66 17.49 4.62 -17.20
CA GLY A 66 16.34 5.05 -16.41
C GLY A 66 14.98 4.53 -16.90
N MET A 67 14.95 3.72 -17.97
CA MET A 67 13.70 3.24 -18.61
C MET A 67 12.71 2.62 -17.61
N ARG A 68 13.20 1.83 -16.65
CA ARG A 68 12.32 1.18 -15.66
C ARG A 68 11.66 2.18 -14.73
N VAL A 69 12.37 3.22 -14.32
CA VAL A 69 11.85 4.29 -13.46
C VAL A 69 10.79 5.09 -14.23
N GLU A 70 11.04 5.42 -15.49
CA GLU A 70 10.07 6.10 -16.36
C GLU A 70 8.79 5.26 -16.53
N GLN A 71 8.93 3.96 -16.76
CA GLN A 71 7.78 3.07 -16.91
C GLN A 71 6.94 3.01 -15.62
N ILE A 72 7.59 2.79 -14.48
CA ILE A 72 6.91 2.80 -13.17
C ILE A 72 6.21 4.15 -12.95
N SER A 73 6.84 5.27 -13.32
CA SER A 73 6.25 6.61 -13.19
C SER A 73 4.95 6.75 -13.97
N ARG A 74 4.85 6.18 -15.17
CA ARG A 74 3.61 6.18 -15.97
C ARG A 74 2.52 5.30 -15.36
N ASP A 75 2.92 4.14 -14.82
CA ASP A 75 2.00 3.16 -14.25
C ASP A 75 1.61 3.49 -12.80
N LEU A 76 2.27 4.49 -12.20
CA LEU A 76 2.16 4.82 -10.78
C LEU A 76 0.72 5.07 -10.35
N ARG A 77 -0.03 5.88 -11.12
CA ARG A 77 -1.40 6.25 -10.75
C ARG A 77 -2.38 5.10 -10.89
N VAL A 78 -2.22 4.20 -11.86
CA VAL A 78 -3.10 3.03 -11.96
C VAL A 78 -2.88 2.08 -10.79
N ASN A 79 -1.64 1.92 -10.32
CA ASN A 79 -1.33 1.09 -9.16
C ASN A 79 -1.88 1.66 -7.84
N ILE A 80 -1.85 2.99 -7.68
CA ILE A 80 -2.24 3.65 -6.43
C ILE A 80 -3.73 3.91 -6.35
N VAL A 81 -4.37 4.24 -7.47
CA VAL A 81 -5.81 4.52 -7.52
C VAL A 81 -6.62 3.24 -7.79
N GLY A 82 -6.01 2.24 -8.43
CA GLY A 82 -6.64 0.95 -8.70
C GLY A 82 -7.25 0.35 -7.44
N GLY A 83 -8.54 -0.04 -7.53
CA GLY A 83 -9.30 -0.57 -6.40
C GLY A 83 -9.74 0.45 -5.34
N GLY A 84 -9.47 1.75 -5.54
CA GLY A 84 -9.87 2.85 -4.67
C GLY A 84 -8.71 3.80 -4.38
N SER A 85 -8.97 5.11 -4.31
CA SER A 85 -7.94 6.09 -3.94
C SER A 85 -7.54 5.96 -2.47
N GLU A 86 -6.37 6.48 -2.13
CA GLU A 86 -5.83 6.44 -0.77
C GLU A 86 -6.79 7.01 0.26
N GLU A 87 -7.42 8.15 -0.03
CA GLU A 87 -8.32 8.86 0.86
C GLU A 87 -9.59 8.04 1.12
N ILE A 88 -10.14 7.45 0.06
CA ILE A 88 -11.36 6.62 0.13
C ILE A 88 -11.10 5.32 0.88
N ILE A 89 -9.99 4.65 0.58
CA ILE A 89 -9.62 3.38 1.24
C ILE A 89 -9.30 3.61 2.72
N SER A 90 -8.59 4.71 3.05
CA SER A 90 -8.25 5.04 4.42
C SER A 90 -9.50 5.37 5.24
N ASP A 91 -10.44 6.17 4.71
CA ASP A 91 -11.71 6.46 5.37
C ASP A 91 -12.53 5.18 5.61
N LEU A 92 -12.65 4.33 4.57
CA LEU A 92 -13.34 3.04 4.68
C LEU A 92 -12.71 2.15 5.76
N ALA A 93 -11.38 2.04 5.80
CA ALA A 93 -10.68 1.22 6.77
C ALA A 93 -10.93 1.68 8.21
N VAL A 94 -10.94 3.00 8.45
CA VAL A 94 -11.26 3.57 9.77
C VAL A 94 -12.69 3.24 10.17
N ARG A 95 -13.66 3.42 9.26
CA ARG A 95 -15.07 3.07 9.54
C ARG A 95 -15.24 1.60 9.87
N GLN A 96 -14.56 0.72 9.15
CA GLN A 96 -14.59 -0.73 9.41
C GLN A 96 -13.98 -1.08 10.76
N GLU A 97 -12.85 -0.47 11.13
CA GLU A 97 -12.21 -0.72 12.41
C GLU A 97 -13.06 -0.22 13.59
N ILE A 98 -13.66 0.96 13.47
CA ILE A 98 -14.60 1.49 14.47
C ILE A 98 -15.81 0.56 14.62
N GLY A 99 -16.41 0.14 13.49
CA GLY A 99 -17.54 -0.79 13.52
C GLY A 99 -17.18 -2.12 14.20
N ALA A 100 -15.99 -2.66 13.91
CA ALA A 100 -15.47 -3.88 14.53
C ALA A 100 -15.10 -3.69 16.00
N ALA A 101 -14.66 -2.50 16.43
CA ALA A 101 -14.37 -2.21 17.82
C ALA A 101 -15.67 -2.08 18.64
N VAL A 102 -16.67 -1.38 18.09
CA VAL A 102 -18.00 -1.24 18.70
C VAL A 102 -18.68 -2.61 18.83
N SER A 103 -18.60 -3.47 17.82
CA SER A 103 -19.16 -4.84 17.90
C SER A 103 -18.46 -5.71 18.96
N ARG A 104 -17.20 -5.41 19.28
CA ARG A 104 -16.43 -6.02 20.38
C ARG A 104 -16.70 -5.37 21.75
N GLY A 105 -17.59 -4.39 21.83
CA GLY A 105 -17.99 -3.73 23.08
C GLY A 105 -17.14 -2.53 23.49
N ALA A 106 -16.31 -1.99 22.59
CA ALA A 106 -15.57 -0.76 22.86
C ALA A 106 -16.53 0.44 22.99
N LYS A 107 -16.24 1.34 23.93
CA LYS A 107 -16.89 2.66 24.04
C LYS A 107 -15.95 3.69 23.41
N LEU A 108 -16.23 4.06 22.16
CA LEU A 108 -15.48 5.02 21.35
C LEU A 108 -16.21 6.35 21.25
#